data_AF-A0A2E8V457-F1
#
_entry.id   AF-A0A2E8V457-F1
#
_cell.length_a   1.000
_cell.length_b   1.000
_cell.length_c   1.000
_cell.angle_alpha   90.00
_cell.angle_beta   90.00
_cell.angle_gamma   90.00
#
_symmetry.space_group_name_H-M   'P 1'
#
loop_
_entity.id
_entity.type
_entity.pdbx_description
1 polymer ?
#
loop_
_entity_poly.entity_id
_entity_poly.type
_entity_poly.pdbx_seq_one_letter_code
_entity_poly.pdbx_strand_id
1 'polypeptide(L)'
;MLTLSIFLLAPALVSSSHLGIGGEQINSQDGSTITDVAKEGCLCHNALADNTVQIILDDVPYAWVPGESYDMTLQVIGGPPVSSSYTAGFAMRVSSGELSGENLQNWENDVTTLTHTEASVSVSDRAWTLTWKAPEESLGDVNFWITGNSVNGDQGPGEADKWNQLLFSVKEGDENTAALGKRTLFAGDGNVSPPEPQETGVDLKHMGAEFRAHILGLLGFGAVLAVILFAGLMLRYSFSTSYKGRSNQLRLRYKIRRRGDQ
;
A
#
# COMPACT_ATOMS: atom_id res chain seq x y z
N MET A 1 -34.97 -35.62 -35.02
CA MET A 1 -34.51 -34.31 -34.53
C MET A 1 -35.17 -34.09 -33.18
N LEU A 2 -34.45 -34.39 -32.10
CA LEU A 2 -34.93 -34.19 -30.73
C LEU A 2 -33.97 -33.21 -30.06
N THR A 3 -34.26 -31.91 -30.15
CA THR A 3 -33.50 -30.87 -29.47
C THR A 3 -33.94 -30.83 -28.01
N LEU A 4 -33.17 -31.51 -27.16
CA LEU A 4 -33.32 -31.44 -25.71
C LEU A 4 -32.56 -30.18 -25.22
N SER A 5 -33.27 -29.06 -25.15
CA SER A 5 -32.79 -27.85 -24.48
C SER A 5 -32.86 -28.08 -22.97
N ILE A 6 -31.75 -28.51 -22.38
CA ILE A 6 -31.55 -28.48 -20.93
C ILE A 6 -31.29 -27.02 -20.56
N PHE A 7 -32.32 -26.35 -20.06
CA PHE A 7 -32.16 -25.11 -19.31
C PHE A 7 -31.34 -25.44 -18.05
N LEU A 8 -30.11 -24.93 -17.96
CA LEU A 8 -29.36 -24.91 -16.70
C LEU A 8 -30.19 -24.12 -15.67
N LEU A 9 -30.74 -24.80 -14.66
CA LEU A 9 -30.92 -24.19 -13.36
C LEU A 9 -29.52 -24.05 -12.76
N ALA A 10 -28.85 -22.93 -13.05
CA ALA A 10 -27.77 -22.48 -12.18
C ALA A 10 -28.45 -22.01 -10.88
N PRO A 11 -28.20 -22.65 -9.72
CA PRO A 11 -28.55 -22.00 -8.46
C PRO A 11 -27.85 -20.63 -8.45
N ALA A 12 -28.58 -19.58 -8.05
CA ALA A 12 -27.99 -18.27 -7.81
C ALA A 12 -26.84 -18.46 -6.82
N LEU A 13 -25.63 -18.49 -7.35
CA LEU A 13 -24.42 -18.65 -6.57
C LEU A 13 -24.28 -17.39 -5.72
N VAL A 14 -24.27 -17.60 -4.41
CA VAL A 14 -23.95 -16.60 -3.39
C VAL A 14 -22.61 -15.97 -3.78
N SER A 15 -22.62 -14.74 -4.29
CA SER A 15 -21.42 -14.19 -4.92
C SER A 15 -20.75 -13.15 -4.04
N SER A 16 -19.66 -13.55 -3.39
CA SER A 16 -18.52 -12.67 -3.17
C SER A 16 -17.86 -12.41 -4.53
N SER A 17 -18.44 -11.49 -5.31
CA SER A 17 -18.00 -11.26 -6.69
C SER A 17 -16.96 -10.16 -6.74
N HIS A 18 -15.78 -10.46 -7.29
CA HIS A 18 -14.79 -9.45 -7.68
C HIS A 18 -15.28 -8.59 -8.86
N LEU A 19 -16.40 -8.96 -9.49
CA LEU A 19 -17.03 -8.22 -10.59
C LEU A 19 -17.95 -7.10 -10.12
N GLY A 20 -18.06 -6.84 -8.81
CA GLY A 20 -18.98 -5.85 -8.25
C GLY A 20 -20.21 -6.48 -7.59
N ILE A 21 -20.83 -5.72 -6.67
CA ILE A 21 -21.95 -6.17 -5.83
C ILE A 21 -22.86 -5.00 -5.44
N GLY A 22 -24.15 -5.28 -5.24
CA GLY A 22 -25.13 -4.33 -4.74
C GLY A 22 -26.51 -4.99 -4.56
N GLY A 23 -27.49 -4.18 -4.18
CA GLY A 23 -28.89 -4.59 -4.13
C GLY A 23 -29.18 -5.76 -3.17
N GLU A 24 -30.18 -6.56 -3.52
CA GLU A 24 -30.65 -7.68 -2.72
C GLU A 24 -29.62 -8.83 -2.71
N GLN A 25 -29.29 -9.35 -1.53
CA GLN A 25 -28.38 -10.50 -1.37
C GLN A 25 -28.85 -11.41 -0.23
N ILE A 26 -28.28 -12.61 -0.15
CA ILE A 26 -28.56 -13.56 0.93
C ILE A 26 -27.50 -13.44 2.03
N ASN A 27 -27.95 -13.29 3.26
CA ASN A 27 -27.12 -13.37 4.46
C ASN A 27 -26.63 -14.81 4.65
N SER A 28 -25.31 -14.99 4.75
CA SER A 28 -24.72 -16.34 4.85
C SER A 28 -24.93 -17.01 6.20
N GLN A 29 -25.28 -16.24 7.24
CA GLN A 29 -25.43 -16.78 8.59
C GLN A 29 -26.79 -17.44 8.85
N ASP A 30 -27.87 -16.82 8.37
CA ASP A 30 -29.24 -17.26 8.66
C ASP A 30 -30.09 -17.49 7.41
N GLY A 31 -29.55 -17.23 6.22
CA GLY A 31 -30.26 -17.38 4.95
C GLY A 31 -31.35 -16.32 4.72
N SER A 32 -31.41 -15.28 5.56
CA SER A 32 -32.30 -14.14 5.34
C SER A 32 -31.86 -13.33 4.13
N THR A 33 -32.80 -12.59 3.55
CA THR A 33 -32.54 -11.69 2.43
C THR A 33 -32.28 -10.28 2.94
N ILE A 34 -31.11 -9.71 2.63
CA ILE A 34 -30.88 -8.28 2.73
C ILE A 34 -31.34 -7.60 1.46
N THR A 35 -31.89 -6.40 1.58
CA THR A 35 -32.45 -5.63 0.47
C THR A 35 -31.42 -4.75 -0.25
N ASP A 36 -30.35 -4.36 0.44
CA ASP A 36 -29.31 -3.49 -0.12
C ASP A 36 -27.96 -3.65 0.59
N VAL A 37 -26.97 -4.23 -0.08
CA VAL A 37 -25.59 -4.39 0.43
C VAL A 37 -24.98 -3.07 0.93
N ALA A 38 -25.24 -1.95 0.25
CA ALA A 38 -24.69 -0.66 0.66
C ALA A 38 -25.24 -0.21 2.02
N LYS A 39 -26.48 -0.58 2.34
CA LYS A 39 -27.18 -0.20 3.59
C LYS A 39 -27.05 -1.23 4.70
N GLU A 40 -26.96 -2.51 4.37
CA GLU A 40 -27.06 -3.60 5.34
C GLU A 40 -25.74 -4.34 5.57
N GLY A 41 -24.74 -4.12 4.71
CA GLY A 41 -23.41 -4.68 4.87
C GLY A 41 -23.12 -5.89 3.98
N CYS A 42 -21.89 -6.39 4.06
CA CYS A 42 -21.43 -7.55 3.31
C CYS A 42 -21.75 -8.85 4.08
N LEU A 43 -23.04 -9.09 4.34
CA LEU A 43 -23.51 -10.21 5.19
C LEU A 43 -23.31 -11.60 4.58
N CYS A 44 -22.84 -11.69 3.32
CA CYS A 44 -22.36 -12.95 2.76
C CYS A 44 -21.06 -13.43 3.45
N HIS A 45 -20.27 -12.51 4.02
CA HIS A 45 -18.97 -12.81 4.64
C HIS A 45 -19.07 -12.98 6.17
N ASN A 46 -19.58 -11.96 6.86
CA ASN A 46 -19.72 -11.93 8.33
C ASN A 46 -21.01 -11.19 8.73
N ALA A 47 -21.66 -11.58 9.83
CA ALA A 47 -22.88 -10.89 10.28
C ALA A 47 -22.63 -9.49 10.85
N LEU A 48 -21.43 -9.22 11.34
CA LEU A 48 -21.12 -7.97 12.02
C LEU A 48 -19.97 -7.27 11.31
N ALA A 49 -20.06 -5.93 11.28
CA ALA A 49 -18.96 -5.07 10.90
C ALA A 49 -17.79 -5.23 11.87
N ASP A 50 -16.58 -5.00 11.36
CA ASP A 50 -15.33 -5.19 12.09
C ASP A 50 -14.44 -3.95 11.93
N ASN A 51 -14.04 -3.34 13.05
CA ASN A 51 -13.21 -2.12 13.06
C ASN A 51 -11.76 -2.36 12.64
N THR A 52 -11.33 -3.62 12.49
CA THR A 52 -10.06 -3.94 11.83
C THR A 52 -10.07 -3.56 10.35
N VAL A 53 -11.25 -3.35 9.76
CA VAL A 53 -11.42 -2.73 8.44
C VAL A 53 -11.86 -1.29 8.64
N GLN A 54 -11.17 -0.38 7.96
CA GLN A 54 -11.56 1.03 7.99
C GLN A 54 -11.89 1.52 6.59
N ILE A 55 -12.94 2.31 6.52
CA ILE A 55 -13.38 2.97 5.29
C ILE A 55 -13.04 4.44 5.43
N ILE A 56 -12.31 4.97 4.46
CA ILE A 56 -11.93 6.37 4.39
C ILE A 56 -12.55 6.93 3.12
N LEU A 57 -13.32 8.00 3.24
CA LEU A 57 -13.80 8.78 2.10
C LEU A 57 -13.22 10.18 2.21
N ASP A 58 -12.29 10.46 1.32
CA ASP A 58 -11.63 11.76 1.24
C ASP A 58 -12.39 12.71 0.31
N ASP A 59 -12.13 14.00 0.48
CA ASP A 59 -12.65 15.06 -0.37
C ASP A 59 -14.19 15.23 -0.36
N VAL A 60 -14.83 14.81 0.73
CA VAL A 60 -16.29 14.95 0.93
C VAL A 60 -16.66 16.43 1.11
N PRO A 61 -17.66 16.96 0.38
CA PRO A 61 -18.12 18.32 0.61
C PRO A 61 -18.83 18.48 1.97
N TYR A 62 -18.69 19.64 2.60
CA TYR A 62 -19.47 19.96 3.82
C TYR A 62 -20.96 20.16 3.53
N ALA A 63 -21.29 20.71 2.37
CA ALA A 63 -22.64 20.91 1.87
C ALA A 63 -22.64 20.80 0.35
N TRP A 64 -23.77 20.43 -0.24
CA TRP A 64 -23.91 20.28 -1.69
C TRP A 64 -24.73 21.40 -2.31
N VAL A 65 -24.36 21.78 -3.53
CA VAL A 65 -25.06 22.75 -4.39
C VAL A 65 -25.70 21.99 -5.55
N PRO A 66 -26.95 22.31 -5.95
CA PRO A 66 -27.62 21.62 -7.05
C PRO A 66 -26.82 21.59 -8.35
N GLY A 67 -26.77 20.42 -8.98
CA GLY A 67 -26.08 20.18 -10.26
C GLY A 67 -24.55 20.10 -10.20
N GLU A 68 -23.92 20.44 -9.08
CA GLU A 68 -22.47 20.38 -8.92
C GLU A 68 -21.94 18.94 -8.80
N SER A 69 -20.72 18.71 -9.27
CA SER A 69 -20.03 17.42 -9.20
C SER A 69 -18.88 17.45 -8.19
N TYR A 70 -18.78 16.39 -7.40
CA TYR A 70 -17.78 16.24 -6.34
C TYR A 70 -16.97 14.99 -6.58
N ASP A 71 -15.69 15.17 -6.88
CA ASP A 71 -14.71 14.09 -6.90
C ASP A 71 -14.28 13.76 -5.47
N MET A 72 -14.36 12.48 -5.13
CA MET A 72 -14.04 11.91 -3.83
C MET A 72 -13.16 10.67 -4.01
N THR A 73 -12.40 10.32 -2.97
CA THR A 73 -11.58 9.11 -2.97
C THR A 73 -12.00 8.18 -1.85
N LEU A 74 -12.50 7.01 -2.21
CA LEU A 74 -12.82 5.93 -1.29
C LEU A 74 -11.60 5.03 -1.12
N GLN A 75 -11.23 4.72 0.12
CA GLN A 75 -10.16 3.78 0.42
C GLN A 75 -10.60 2.81 1.53
N VAL A 76 -10.22 1.54 1.37
CA VAL A 76 -10.42 0.49 2.37
C VAL A 76 -9.06 0.00 2.88
N ILE A 77 -8.83 0.10 4.18
CA ILE A 77 -7.58 -0.34 4.83
C ILE A 77 -7.85 -1.38 5.92
N GLY A 78 -6.80 -2.13 6.27
CA GLY A 78 -6.85 -3.18 7.29
C GLY A 78 -7.44 -4.49 6.79
N GLY A 79 -8.06 -5.27 7.68
CA GLY A 79 -8.63 -6.58 7.40
C GLY A 79 -7.61 -7.74 7.38
N PRO A 80 -7.98 -8.91 6.83
CA PRO A 80 -7.18 -10.13 6.91
C PRO A 80 -5.88 -10.04 6.08
N PRO A 81 -4.87 -10.87 6.41
CA PRO A 81 -3.70 -11.08 5.55
C PRO A 81 -4.12 -11.47 4.13
N VAL A 82 -3.41 -10.90 3.15
CA VAL A 82 -3.68 -11.10 1.72
C VAL A 82 -2.98 -12.36 1.22
N SER A 83 -3.73 -13.22 0.53
CA SER A 83 -3.18 -14.41 -0.13
C SER A 83 -3.07 -14.30 -1.66
N SER A 84 -3.85 -13.41 -2.30
CA SER A 84 -3.87 -13.24 -3.76
C SER A 84 -4.39 -11.84 -4.18
N SER A 85 -4.77 -11.66 -5.46
CA SER A 85 -5.45 -10.46 -5.97
C SER A 85 -6.90 -10.37 -5.46
N TYR A 86 -7.59 -9.25 -5.74
CA TYR A 86 -9.00 -9.03 -5.38
C TYR A 86 -9.22 -9.03 -3.86
N THR A 87 -8.57 -8.08 -3.20
CA THR A 87 -8.44 -8.09 -1.74
C THR A 87 -9.36 -7.11 -1.03
N ALA A 88 -10.14 -6.36 -1.79
CA ALA A 88 -11.15 -5.46 -1.29
C ALA A 88 -12.22 -5.21 -2.34
N GLY A 89 -13.30 -4.59 -1.92
CA GLY A 89 -14.41 -4.14 -2.75
C GLY A 89 -15.32 -3.22 -1.95
N PHE A 90 -16.34 -2.71 -2.61
CA PHE A 90 -17.34 -1.87 -1.97
C PHE A 90 -18.69 -1.94 -2.70
N ALA A 91 -19.74 -1.59 -1.97
CA ALA A 91 -21.06 -1.22 -2.48
C ALA A 91 -21.45 0.13 -1.87
N MET A 92 -21.86 1.06 -2.72
CA MET A 92 -22.25 2.42 -2.34
C MET A 92 -23.65 2.75 -2.87
N ARG A 93 -24.41 3.52 -2.09
CA ARG A 93 -25.66 4.15 -2.53
C ARG A 93 -25.78 5.57 -2.00
N VAL A 94 -26.37 6.45 -2.80
CA VAL A 94 -26.88 7.76 -2.39
C VAL A 94 -28.40 7.80 -2.44
N SER A 95 -29.03 8.64 -1.60
CA SER A 95 -30.48 8.85 -1.68
C SER A 95 -30.90 9.68 -2.90
N SER A 96 -30.00 10.50 -3.46
CA SER A 96 -30.24 11.36 -4.62
C SER A 96 -28.92 11.76 -5.29
N GLY A 97 -28.99 12.16 -6.55
CA GLY A 97 -27.84 12.43 -7.40
C GLY A 97 -27.35 11.18 -8.14
N GLU A 98 -26.20 11.31 -8.81
CA GLU A 98 -25.66 10.29 -9.70
C GLU A 98 -24.21 9.98 -9.30
N LEU A 99 -23.88 8.70 -9.20
CA LEU A 99 -22.54 8.21 -8.91
C LEU A 99 -21.88 7.69 -10.18
N SER A 100 -20.60 7.97 -10.34
CA SER A 100 -19.79 7.49 -11.46
C SER A 100 -18.32 7.39 -11.07
N GLY A 101 -17.49 6.80 -11.92
CA GLY A 101 -16.04 6.81 -11.75
C GLY A 101 -15.32 5.97 -12.79
N GLU A 102 -14.00 6.08 -12.85
CA GLU A 102 -13.18 5.34 -13.79
C GLU A 102 -13.02 3.88 -13.33
N ASN A 103 -13.26 2.92 -14.23
CA ASN A 103 -13.24 1.49 -13.92
C ASN A 103 -14.20 1.09 -12.78
N LEU A 104 -15.23 1.89 -12.54
CA LEU A 104 -16.34 1.61 -11.62
C LEU A 104 -17.62 1.41 -12.43
N GLN A 105 -18.65 0.86 -11.79
CA GLN A 105 -19.94 0.65 -12.43
C GLN A 105 -21.10 0.88 -11.48
N ASN A 106 -22.23 1.33 -12.01
CA ASN A 106 -23.49 1.36 -11.29
C ASN A 106 -24.05 -0.07 -11.16
N TRP A 107 -24.63 -0.40 -10.01
CA TRP A 107 -25.29 -1.68 -9.82
C TRP A 107 -26.61 -1.70 -10.62
N GLU A 108 -26.76 -2.68 -11.53
CA GLU A 108 -27.96 -2.83 -12.38
C GLU A 108 -28.37 -1.56 -13.15
N ASN A 109 -27.41 -0.69 -13.51
CA ASN A 109 -27.63 0.61 -14.14
C ASN A 109 -28.37 1.64 -13.28
N ASP A 110 -28.50 1.41 -11.96
CA ASP A 110 -29.01 2.40 -11.02
C ASP A 110 -27.94 3.45 -10.71
N VAL A 111 -28.07 4.64 -11.31
CA VAL A 111 -27.15 5.77 -11.14
C VAL A 111 -26.96 6.22 -9.70
N THR A 112 -27.87 5.87 -8.79
CA THR A 112 -27.75 6.18 -7.37
C THR A 112 -26.85 5.19 -6.62
N THR A 113 -26.30 4.19 -7.30
CA THR A 113 -25.44 3.15 -6.73
C THR A 113 -24.08 3.13 -7.42
N LEU A 114 -23.05 2.67 -6.72
CA LEU A 114 -21.73 2.45 -7.31
C LEU A 114 -21.07 1.25 -6.67
N THR A 115 -20.41 0.43 -7.48
CA THR A 115 -19.59 -0.69 -7.03
C THR A 115 -18.30 -0.75 -7.82
N HIS A 116 -17.34 -1.42 -7.22
CA HIS A 116 -16.12 -1.86 -7.86
C HIS A 116 -16.37 -2.77 -9.08
N THR A 117 -15.36 -2.87 -9.94
CA THR A 117 -15.21 -3.85 -11.03
C THR A 117 -13.96 -4.70 -10.81
N GLU A 118 -13.81 -5.79 -11.57
CA GLU A 118 -12.62 -6.64 -11.56
C GLU A 118 -11.32 -5.84 -11.73
N ALA A 119 -11.30 -4.94 -12.71
CA ALA A 119 -10.12 -4.12 -12.99
C ALA A 119 -9.76 -3.27 -11.77
N SER A 120 -10.75 -2.66 -11.12
CA SER A 120 -10.56 -1.77 -9.98
C SER A 120 -10.16 -2.47 -8.67
N VAL A 121 -10.41 -3.78 -8.53
CA VAL A 121 -10.01 -4.56 -7.34
C VAL A 121 -8.76 -5.39 -7.54
N SER A 122 -8.24 -5.42 -8.78
CA SER A 122 -6.98 -6.10 -9.12
C SER A 122 -5.73 -5.31 -8.68
N VAL A 123 -5.89 -4.09 -8.16
CA VAL A 123 -4.80 -3.23 -7.67
C VAL A 123 -4.61 -3.34 -6.15
N SER A 124 -3.39 -3.13 -5.68
CA SER A 124 -3.00 -3.30 -4.26
C SER A 124 -3.54 -2.22 -3.32
N ASP A 125 -3.85 -1.04 -3.85
CA ASP A 125 -4.02 0.17 -3.04
C ASP A 125 -5.42 0.27 -2.39
N ARG A 126 -6.35 -0.58 -2.83
CA ARG A 126 -7.74 -0.67 -2.34
C ARG A 126 -8.41 0.72 -2.27
N ALA A 127 -8.17 1.51 -3.31
CA ALA A 127 -8.62 2.89 -3.42
C ALA A 127 -9.31 3.13 -4.76
N TRP A 128 -10.37 3.94 -4.74
CA TRP A 128 -11.20 4.26 -5.89
C TRP A 128 -11.53 5.74 -5.92
N THR A 129 -11.30 6.38 -7.05
CA THR A 129 -11.77 7.74 -7.32
C THR A 129 -13.16 7.67 -7.93
N LEU A 130 -14.09 8.40 -7.34
CA LEU A 130 -15.49 8.45 -7.78
C LEU A 130 -15.97 9.89 -7.83
N THR A 131 -16.96 10.12 -8.67
CA THR A 131 -17.63 11.41 -8.83
C THR A 131 -19.08 11.24 -8.43
N TRP A 132 -19.53 12.07 -7.49
CA TRP A 132 -20.95 12.24 -7.20
C TRP A 132 -21.46 13.55 -7.79
N LYS A 133 -22.41 13.48 -8.71
CA LYS A 133 -23.15 14.63 -9.20
C LYS A 133 -24.39 14.84 -8.34
N ALA A 134 -24.47 15.98 -7.66
CA ALA A 134 -25.62 16.35 -6.85
C ALA A 134 -26.89 16.47 -7.71
N PRO A 135 -28.09 16.26 -7.13
CA PRO A 135 -29.34 16.43 -7.86
C PRO A 135 -29.50 17.87 -8.38
N GLU A 136 -30.22 18.03 -9.49
CA GLU A 136 -30.48 19.34 -10.12
C GLU A 136 -31.48 20.20 -9.33
N GLU A 137 -32.30 19.55 -8.48
CA GLU A 137 -33.32 20.19 -7.67
C GLU A 137 -32.95 20.17 -6.19
N SER A 138 -33.47 21.16 -5.46
CA SER A 138 -33.39 21.23 -4.00
C SER A 138 -34.18 20.08 -3.38
N LEU A 139 -33.49 19.15 -2.71
CA LEU A 139 -34.06 17.95 -2.10
C LEU A 139 -33.70 17.83 -0.60
N GLY A 140 -32.97 18.80 -0.04
CA GLY A 140 -32.51 18.76 1.36
C GLY A 140 -31.31 17.85 1.57
N ASP A 141 -31.32 17.06 2.64
CA ASP A 141 -30.16 16.23 2.99
C ASP A 141 -30.05 15.00 2.07
N VAL A 142 -28.86 14.78 1.49
CA VAL A 142 -28.55 13.57 0.73
C VAL A 142 -27.81 12.60 1.63
N ASN A 143 -28.35 11.39 1.75
CA ASN A 143 -27.76 10.32 2.56
C ASN A 143 -26.84 9.45 1.70
N PHE A 144 -25.72 9.06 2.28
CA PHE A 144 -24.72 8.17 1.71
C PHE A 144 -24.63 6.91 2.58
N TRP A 145 -24.61 5.76 1.90
CA TRP A 145 -24.37 4.46 2.50
C TRP A 145 -23.24 3.78 1.74
N ILE A 146 -22.18 3.42 2.45
CA ILE A 146 -21.00 2.79 1.85
C ILE A 146 -20.64 1.60 2.71
N THR A 147 -20.71 0.41 2.13
CA THR A 147 -20.15 -0.81 2.72
C THR A 147 -18.88 -1.15 1.96
N GLY A 148 -17.78 -1.35 2.69
CA GLY A 148 -16.49 -1.77 2.14
C GLY A 148 -16.07 -3.10 2.76
N ASN A 149 -15.60 -4.04 1.94
CA ASN A 149 -15.04 -5.30 2.40
C ASN A 149 -13.52 -5.35 2.15
N SER A 150 -12.83 -6.04 3.05
CA SER A 150 -11.45 -6.47 2.92
C SER A 150 -11.43 -7.98 3.05
N VAL A 151 -11.01 -8.66 2.00
CA VAL A 151 -11.08 -10.12 1.88
C VAL A 151 -9.67 -10.72 1.78
N ASN A 152 -9.54 -12.00 2.10
CA ASN A 152 -8.25 -12.70 2.06
C ASN A 152 -7.78 -13.07 0.63
N GLY A 153 -8.66 -12.91 -0.38
CA GLY A 153 -8.38 -13.25 -1.78
C GLY A 153 -8.54 -14.73 -2.14
N ASP A 154 -9.26 -15.52 -1.34
CA ASP A 154 -9.54 -16.94 -1.63
C ASP A 154 -10.71 -17.16 -2.61
N GLN A 155 -11.32 -16.06 -3.07
CA GLN A 155 -12.45 -16.01 -4.01
C GLN A 155 -13.74 -16.68 -3.51
N GLY A 156 -13.88 -16.88 -2.21
CA GLY A 156 -15.13 -17.29 -1.57
C GLY A 156 -15.50 -16.35 -0.43
N PRO A 157 -16.75 -16.40 0.05
CA PRO A 157 -17.08 -15.78 1.31
C PRO A 157 -16.58 -16.65 2.47
N GLY A 158 -15.92 -16.04 3.44
CA GLY A 158 -15.52 -16.73 4.68
C GLY A 158 -15.44 -15.83 5.91
N GLU A 159 -15.36 -16.44 7.10
CA GLU A 159 -15.27 -15.72 8.37
C GLU A 159 -14.01 -14.83 8.49
N ALA A 160 -12.98 -15.14 7.70
CA ALA A 160 -11.75 -14.34 7.61
C ALA A 160 -12.00 -12.96 6.97
N ASP A 161 -13.00 -12.85 6.10
CA ASP A 161 -13.27 -11.64 5.34
C ASP A 161 -14.00 -10.61 6.18
N LYS A 162 -13.40 -9.45 6.35
CA LYS A 162 -13.93 -8.40 7.22
C LYS A 162 -14.56 -7.30 6.39
N TRP A 163 -15.54 -6.61 6.96
CA TRP A 163 -16.17 -5.47 6.31
C TRP A 163 -16.53 -4.41 7.36
N ASN A 164 -16.68 -3.18 6.92
CA ASN A 164 -17.18 -2.09 7.75
C ASN A 164 -18.15 -1.22 6.93
N GLN A 165 -18.72 -0.18 7.54
CA GLN A 165 -19.69 0.68 6.90
C GLN A 165 -19.51 2.14 7.29
N LEU A 166 -19.62 3.03 6.30
CA LEU A 166 -19.64 4.48 6.47
C LEU A 166 -21.01 5.01 6.04
N LEU A 167 -21.73 5.63 6.98
CA LEU A 167 -23.06 6.20 6.77
C LEU A 167 -23.03 7.66 7.21
N PHE A 168 -23.45 8.56 6.33
CA PHE A 168 -23.48 9.99 6.62
C PHE A 168 -24.50 10.71 5.75
N SER A 169 -24.77 11.98 6.07
CA SER A 169 -25.53 12.87 5.22
C SER A 169 -24.74 14.12 4.86
N VAL A 170 -24.98 14.64 3.66
CA VAL A 170 -24.50 15.94 3.20
C VAL A 170 -25.72 16.84 3.08
N LYS A 171 -25.67 17.99 3.75
CA LYS A 171 -26.78 18.95 3.72
C LYS A 171 -26.76 19.75 2.44
N GLU A 172 -27.93 20.14 1.97
CA GLU A 172 -28.02 21.14 0.93
C GLU A 172 -27.46 22.47 1.45
N GLY A 173 -26.63 23.09 0.62
CA GLY A 173 -25.90 24.29 0.92
C GLY A 173 -26.22 25.44 -0.03
N ASP A 174 -25.75 26.61 0.35
CA ASP A 174 -25.61 27.78 -0.49
C ASP A 174 -24.12 28.06 -0.79
N GLU A 175 -23.86 29.14 -1.54
CA GLU A 175 -22.50 29.62 -1.84
C GLU A 175 -21.64 29.86 -0.59
N ASN A 176 -22.25 30.19 0.56
CA ASN A 176 -21.52 30.43 1.80
C ASN A 176 -21.06 29.12 2.45
N THR A 177 -21.89 28.08 2.43
CA THR A 177 -21.53 26.75 2.92
C THR A 177 -20.55 26.02 2.00
N ALA A 178 -20.56 26.30 0.70
CA ALA A 178 -19.55 25.79 -0.23
C ALA A 178 -18.13 26.26 0.15
N ALA A 179 -18.00 27.45 0.77
CA ALA A 179 -16.72 27.99 1.23
C ALA A 179 -16.09 27.21 2.41
N LEU A 180 -16.82 26.30 3.05
CA LEU A 180 -16.27 25.41 4.09
C LEU A 180 -15.30 24.36 3.52
N GLY A 181 -15.28 24.18 2.20
CA GLY A 181 -14.38 23.28 1.50
C GLY A 181 -14.77 21.81 1.64
N LYS A 182 -13.75 20.95 1.76
CA LYS A 182 -13.88 19.50 1.80
C LYS A 182 -13.38 18.93 3.15
N ARG A 183 -13.78 17.70 3.45
CA ARG A 183 -13.38 16.94 4.64
C ARG A 183 -13.18 15.47 4.31
N THR A 184 -12.37 14.82 5.14
CA THR A 184 -12.25 13.37 5.16
C THR A 184 -13.22 12.79 6.18
N LEU A 185 -13.96 11.75 5.78
CA LEU A 185 -14.78 10.93 6.66
C LEU A 185 -14.14 9.56 6.81
N PHE A 186 -14.27 8.95 7.98
CA PHE A 186 -13.79 7.59 8.20
C PHE A 186 -14.72 6.79 9.11
N ALA A 187 -14.85 5.50 8.83
CA ALA A 187 -15.49 4.52 9.70
C ALA A 187 -14.45 3.55 10.24
N GLY A 188 -14.29 3.52 11.56
CA GLY A 188 -13.32 2.73 12.29
C GLY A 188 -13.19 3.22 13.74
N ASP A 189 -12.53 2.45 14.60
CA ASP A 189 -12.30 2.82 16.01
C ASP A 189 -11.10 3.77 16.22
N GLY A 190 -10.46 4.19 15.12
CA GLY A 190 -9.26 5.02 15.14
C GLY A 190 -7.96 4.26 15.44
N ASN A 191 -8.01 2.96 15.72
CA ASN A 191 -6.83 2.12 15.86
C ASN A 191 -6.37 1.67 14.47
N VAL A 192 -5.76 2.60 13.72
CA VAL A 192 -5.13 2.31 12.44
C VAL A 192 -3.88 1.47 12.69
N SER A 193 -3.91 0.18 12.37
CA SER A 193 -2.68 -0.59 12.22
C SER A 193 -2.13 -0.32 10.82
N PRO A 194 -0.90 0.23 10.68
CA PRO A 194 -0.28 0.35 9.37
C PRO A 194 -0.18 -1.04 8.72
N PRO A 195 -0.31 -1.14 7.38
CA PRO A 195 0.02 -2.38 6.70
C PRO A 195 1.46 -2.76 7.04
N GLU A 196 1.73 -4.06 7.26
CA GLU A 196 3.11 -4.51 7.43
C GLU A 196 3.91 -4.06 6.20
N PRO A 197 5.04 -3.37 6.38
CA PRO A 197 5.86 -2.94 5.27
C PRO A 197 6.21 -4.16 4.41
N GLN A 198 5.91 -4.10 3.11
CA GLN A 198 6.54 -5.04 2.19
C GLN A 198 8.04 -4.81 2.27
N GLU A 199 8.77 -5.81 2.78
CA GLU A 199 10.23 -5.87 2.79
C GLU A 199 10.73 -5.77 1.34
N THR A 200 10.90 -4.54 0.86
CA THR A 200 11.56 -4.21 -0.42
C THR A 200 13.08 -4.24 -0.29
N GLY A 201 13.59 -4.64 0.88
CA GLY A 201 14.99 -4.93 1.11
C GLY A 201 15.37 -6.20 0.36
N VAL A 202 16.40 -6.11 -0.48
CA VAL A 202 17.10 -7.30 -0.97
C VAL A 202 17.54 -8.08 0.26
N ASP A 203 16.95 -9.26 0.45
CA ASP A 203 17.23 -10.16 1.56
C ASP A 203 18.74 -10.20 1.81
N LEU A 204 19.21 -9.82 3.00
CA LEU A 204 20.64 -9.78 3.36
C LEU A 204 21.36 -11.11 3.07
N LYS A 205 20.60 -12.22 3.04
CA LYS A 205 21.06 -13.56 2.66
C LYS A 205 21.41 -13.72 1.17
N HIS A 206 20.87 -12.88 0.29
CA HIS A 206 21.20 -12.83 -1.14
C HIS A 206 22.35 -11.87 -1.49
N MET A 207 22.73 -10.96 -0.58
CA MET A 207 23.93 -10.11 -0.72
C MET A 207 25.26 -10.85 -0.46
N GLY A 208 25.21 -12.16 -0.18
CA GLY A 208 26.36 -12.95 0.26
C GLY A 208 27.57 -12.92 -0.69
N ALA A 209 27.36 -12.72 -2.00
CA ALA A 209 28.46 -12.63 -2.96
C ALA A 209 29.16 -11.25 -2.91
N GLU A 210 28.40 -10.15 -2.93
CA GLU A 210 28.96 -8.80 -2.94
C GLU A 210 29.57 -8.41 -1.59
N PHE A 211 28.96 -8.83 -0.48
CA PHE A 211 29.50 -8.58 0.86
C PHE A 211 30.83 -9.31 1.10
N ARG A 212 30.96 -10.55 0.59
CA ARG A 212 32.23 -11.31 0.65
C ARG A 212 33.33 -10.64 -0.18
N ALA A 213 32.99 -10.09 -1.35
CA ALA A 213 33.95 -9.35 -2.16
C ALA A 213 34.46 -8.08 -1.45
N HIS A 214 33.56 -7.37 -0.75
CA HIS A 214 33.93 -6.18 0.02
C HIS A 214 34.86 -6.50 1.20
N ILE A 215 34.59 -7.59 1.95
CA ILE A 215 35.48 -8.03 3.04
C ILE A 215 36.84 -8.46 2.51
N LEU A 216 36.89 -9.16 1.37
CA LEU A 216 38.16 -9.55 0.74
C LEU A 216 38.97 -8.31 0.33
N GLY A 217 38.30 -7.29 -0.20
CA GLY A 217 38.90 -5.99 -0.54
C GLY A 217 39.47 -5.27 0.69
N LEU A 218 38.74 -5.25 1.80
CA LEU A 218 39.18 -4.63 3.05
C LEU A 218 40.41 -5.34 3.64
N LEU A 219 40.43 -6.67 3.61
CA LEU A 219 41.58 -7.47 4.05
C LEU A 219 42.81 -7.23 3.16
N GLY A 220 42.62 -7.14 1.84
CA GLY A 220 43.69 -6.81 0.89
C GLY A 220 44.28 -5.42 1.14
N PHE A 221 43.42 -4.42 1.35
CA PHE A 221 43.85 -3.06 1.70
C PHE A 221 44.63 -3.01 3.02
N GLY A 222 44.15 -3.73 4.04
CA GLY A 222 44.83 -3.86 5.33
C GLY A 222 46.23 -4.48 5.21
N ALA A 223 46.40 -5.49 4.36
CA ALA A 223 47.69 -6.11 4.11
C ALA A 223 48.70 -5.11 3.47
N VAL A 224 48.24 -4.30 2.52
CA VAL A 224 49.08 -3.26 1.89
C VAL A 224 49.51 -2.21 2.93
N LEU A 225 48.58 -1.74 3.77
CA LEU A 225 48.92 -0.81 4.85
C LEU A 225 49.95 -1.39 5.83
N ALA A 226 49.82 -2.67 6.20
CA ALA A 226 50.77 -3.34 7.08
C ALA A 226 52.19 -3.39 6.47
N VAL A 227 52.29 -3.68 5.16
CA VAL A 227 53.58 -3.67 4.45
C VAL A 227 54.19 -2.28 4.42
N ILE A 228 53.39 -1.24 4.15
CA ILE A 228 53.86 0.15 4.15
C ILE A 228 54.36 0.57 5.54
N LEU A 229 53.62 0.23 6.60
CA LEU A 229 54.04 0.50 7.98
C LEU A 229 55.32 -0.25 8.34
N PHE A 230 55.43 -1.53 7.97
CA PHE A 230 56.63 -2.33 8.19
C PHE A 230 57.85 -1.76 7.45
N ALA A 231 57.69 -1.40 6.18
CA ALA A 231 58.73 -0.75 5.38
C ALA A 231 59.13 0.60 5.99
N GLY A 232 58.17 1.41 6.43
CA GLY A 232 58.41 2.67 7.12
C GLY A 232 59.18 2.48 8.43
N LEU A 233 58.84 1.46 9.23
CA LEU A 233 59.57 1.10 10.45
C LEU A 233 61.00 0.66 10.15
N MET A 234 61.20 -0.20 9.15
CA MET A 234 62.53 -0.65 8.73
C MET A 234 63.39 0.51 8.21
N LEU A 235 62.81 1.41 7.42
CA LEU A 235 63.50 2.63 6.96
C LEU A 235 63.88 3.55 8.11
N ARG A 236 63.00 3.71 9.11
CA ARG A 236 63.23 4.58 10.26
C ARG A 236 64.26 4.00 11.24
N TYR A 237 64.25 2.69 11.48
CA TYR A 237 64.99 2.09 12.60
C TYR A 237 66.15 1.15 12.19
N SER A 238 66.12 0.53 10.99
CA SER A 238 67.14 -0.46 10.60
C SER A 238 68.31 0.12 9.81
N PHE A 239 68.13 1.20 9.05
CA PHE A 239 69.22 1.78 8.25
C PHE A 239 70.03 2.87 8.97
N SER A 240 69.57 3.42 10.10
CA SER A 240 70.30 4.48 10.82
C SER A 240 71.38 3.96 11.78
N THR A 241 71.28 2.71 12.24
CA THR A 241 72.23 2.11 13.20
C THR A 241 73.40 1.40 12.52
N SER A 242 73.28 1.04 11.24
CA SER A 242 74.34 0.34 10.49
C SER A 242 75.20 1.24 9.59
N TYR A 243 74.88 2.54 9.45
CA TYR A 243 75.72 3.48 8.71
C TYR A 243 76.84 4.09 9.58
N LYS A 244 77.63 3.23 10.24
CA LYS A 244 78.91 3.58 10.91
C LYS A 244 80.11 3.17 10.03
N GLY A 245 80.00 3.30 8.70
CA GLY A 245 80.96 2.68 7.78
C GLY A 245 81.87 3.61 6.98
N ARG A 246 81.54 4.90 6.82
CA ARG A 246 82.24 5.76 5.83
C ARG A 246 83.13 6.86 6.40
N SER A 247 83.22 7.01 7.73
CA SER A 247 84.13 7.99 8.35
C SER A 247 85.57 7.49 8.49
N ASN A 248 85.80 6.17 8.58
CA ASN A 248 87.14 5.61 8.75
C ASN A 248 87.94 5.54 7.44
N GLN A 249 87.29 5.36 6.29
CA GLN A 249 87.96 5.36 4.97
C GLN A 249 88.53 6.75 4.61
N LEU A 250 87.82 7.83 4.96
CA LEU A 250 88.30 9.21 4.81
C LEU A 250 89.45 9.52 5.78
N ARG A 251 89.37 9.04 7.02
CA ARG A 251 90.43 9.20 8.04
C ARG A 251 91.72 8.47 7.66
N LEU A 252 91.62 7.31 7.02
CA LEU A 252 92.76 6.53 6.55
C LEU A 252 93.49 7.22 5.38
N ARG A 253 92.75 7.79 4.41
CA ARG A 253 93.34 8.57 3.31
C ARG A 253 94.10 9.81 3.80
N TYR A 254 93.61 10.49 4.83
CA TYR A 254 94.29 11.66 5.40
C TYR A 254 95.61 11.27 6.11
N LYS A 255 95.65 10.12 6.79
CA LYS A 255 96.84 9.63 7.49
C LYS A 255 97.94 9.12 6.54
N ILE A 256 97.56 8.56 5.38
CA ILE A 256 98.52 8.07 4.38
C ILE A 256 99.16 9.24 3.61
N ARG A 257 98.40 10.30 3.27
CA ARG A 257 98.95 11.48 2.58
C ARG A 257 99.95 12.29 3.43
N ARG A 258 99.85 12.30 4.75
CA ARG A 258 100.82 13.00 5.62
C ARG A 258 102.15 12.28 5.81
N ARG A 259 102.26 10.98 5.47
CA ARG A 259 103.52 10.22 5.59
C ARG A 259 104.35 10.21 4.30
N GLY A 260 103.88 10.87 3.24
CA GLY A 260 104.58 10.96 1.96
C GLY A 260 105.36 12.26 1.74
N ASP A 261 105.30 13.22 2.68
CA ASP A 261 105.95 14.55 2.59
C ASP A 261 106.93 14.80 3.76
N GLN A 262 107.58 13.76 4.28
CA GLN A 262 108.77 13.87 5.16
C GLN A 262 109.89 12.98 4.66
#